data_AF-A0A7M7LLN2-F1
#
_entry.id   AF-A0A7M7LLN2-F1
#
_cell.length_a   1.000
_cell.length_b   1.000
_cell.length_c   1.000
_cell.angle_alpha   90.00
_cell.angle_beta   90.00
_cell.angle_gamma   90.00
#
_symmetry.space_group_name_H-M   'P 1'
#
loop_
_entity.id
_entity.type
_entity.pdbx_description
1 polymer ?
#
loop_
_entity_poly.entity_id
_entity_poly.type
_entity_poly.pdbx_seq_one_letter_code
_entity_poly.pdbx_strand_id
1 'polypeptide(L)'
;MTVIAFLVDMFEHLNKLNLLLQGKSMSLSDVKTEVKACQLQLDVFRDDLMSEMIHFTQLKKYSPDADVEQFVSFIEALSNEFKERFSNFAFIDDLLVMVKIPFAMEANGQWLEQANLVAPQLSKAKLQMQFVRMKSDDELRLLFEQTRNESTATFWMNILKTKYRSSLTNAHLEHCLRICTTSYTPNFKQIALTKKCNFSH
;
A
#
# COMPACT_ATOMS: atom_id res chain seq x y z
N MET A 1 -6.93 15.14 -31.05
CA MET A 1 -6.90 13.66 -31.12
C MET A 1 -5.79 13.10 -30.23
N THR A 2 -4.57 13.63 -30.31
CA THR A 2 -3.39 13.25 -29.50
C THR A 2 -3.63 13.23 -27.98
N VAL A 3 -4.15 14.31 -27.41
CA VAL A 3 -4.44 14.39 -25.96
C VAL A 3 -5.45 13.33 -25.52
N ILE A 4 -6.47 13.07 -26.34
CA ILE A 4 -7.49 12.04 -26.03
C ILE A 4 -6.85 10.65 -26.07
N ALA A 5 -6.01 10.36 -27.06
CA ALA A 5 -5.32 9.08 -27.17
C ALA A 5 -4.41 8.82 -25.96
N PHE A 6 -3.62 9.82 -25.54
CA PHE A 6 -2.83 9.77 -24.32
C PHE A 6 -3.68 9.50 -23.07
N LEU A 7 -4.78 10.26 -22.89
CA LEU A 7 -5.65 10.09 -21.72
C LEU A 7 -6.31 8.71 -21.67
N VAL A 8 -6.66 8.13 -22.82
CA VAL A 8 -7.21 6.77 -22.88
C VAL A 8 -6.20 5.76 -22.35
N ASP A 9 -4.95 5.78 -22.84
CA ASP A 9 -3.90 4.88 -22.36
C ASP A 9 -3.62 5.11 -20.85
N MET A 10 -3.47 6.37 -20.41
CA MET A 10 -3.20 6.71 -19.01
C MET A 10 -4.31 6.28 -18.06
N PHE A 11 -5.58 6.53 -18.41
CA PHE A 11 -6.69 6.14 -17.55
C PHE A 11 -6.88 4.63 -17.50
N GLU A 12 -6.49 3.89 -18.54
CA GLU A 12 -6.46 2.43 -18.47
C GLU A 12 -5.46 1.96 -17.40
N HIS A 13 -4.24 2.50 -17.40
CA HIS A 13 -3.21 2.16 -16.39
C HIS A 13 -3.66 2.53 -14.97
N LEU A 14 -4.20 3.73 -14.78
CA LEU A 14 -4.69 4.17 -13.47
C LEU A 14 -5.92 3.39 -13.01
N ASN A 15 -6.78 2.95 -13.92
CA ASN A 15 -7.93 2.13 -13.57
C ASN A 15 -7.51 0.74 -13.10
N LYS A 16 -6.49 0.13 -13.71
CA LYS A 16 -5.90 -1.14 -13.23
C LYS A 16 -5.43 -1.01 -11.78
N LEU A 17 -4.69 0.05 -11.46
CA LEU A 17 -4.27 0.34 -10.08
C LEU A 17 -5.47 0.56 -9.15
N ASN A 18 -6.43 1.38 -9.57
CA ASN A 18 -7.60 1.69 -8.75
C ASN A 18 -8.41 0.42 -8.42
N LEU A 19 -8.56 -0.51 -9.38
CA LEU A 19 -9.21 -1.80 -9.14
C LEU A 19 -8.41 -2.68 -8.19
N LEU A 20 -7.08 -2.68 -8.28
CA LEU A 20 -6.21 -3.38 -7.33
C LEU A 20 -6.41 -2.83 -5.91
N LEU A 21 -6.31 -1.51 -5.74
CA LEU A 21 -6.47 -0.83 -4.44
C LEU A 21 -7.88 -0.97 -3.85
N GLN A 22 -8.90 -1.17 -4.68
CA GLN A 22 -10.27 -1.46 -4.25
C GLN A 22 -10.53 -2.95 -3.98
N GLY A 23 -9.55 -3.82 -4.25
CA GLY A 23 -9.63 -5.25 -4.04
C GLY A 23 -9.93 -5.60 -2.58
N LYS A 24 -10.79 -6.61 -2.37
CA LYS A 24 -11.07 -7.12 -1.03
C LYS A 24 -9.80 -7.78 -0.47
N SER A 25 -9.54 -7.54 0.82
CA SER A 25 -8.47 -8.19 1.62
C SER A 25 -7.04 -7.69 1.41
N MET A 26 -6.81 -6.49 0.85
CA MET A 26 -5.47 -5.91 0.84
C MET A 26 -5.00 -5.51 2.25
N SER A 27 -3.80 -5.94 2.64
CA SER A 27 -3.16 -5.41 3.85
C SER A 27 -2.54 -4.04 3.59
N LEU A 28 -2.29 -3.24 4.64
CA LEU A 28 -1.61 -1.94 4.53
C LEU A 28 -0.23 -2.05 3.88
N SER A 29 0.46 -3.17 4.11
CA SER A 29 1.73 -3.47 3.45
C SER A 29 1.54 -3.81 1.97
N ASP A 30 0.45 -4.48 1.59
CA ASP A 30 0.15 -4.75 0.17
C ASP A 30 -0.21 -3.45 -0.55
N VAL A 31 -1.01 -2.58 0.07
CA VAL A 31 -1.29 -1.23 -0.45
C VAL A 31 0.00 -0.46 -0.69
N LYS A 32 0.93 -0.48 0.28
CA LYS A 32 2.24 0.13 0.12
C LYS A 32 3.02 -0.45 -1.07
N THR A 33 3.04 -1.77 -1.21
CA THR A 33 3.70 -2.44 -2.34
C THR A 33 3.10 -2.03 -3.67
N GLU A 34 1.77 -2.04 -3.80
CA GLU A 34 1.08 -1.65 -5.04
C GLU A 34 1.28 -0.17 -5.39
N VAL A 35 1.24 0.73 -4.39
CA VAL A 35 1.55 2.15 -4.59
C VAL A 35 2.99 2.33 -5.07
N LYS A 36 3.96 1.63 -4.47
CA LYS A 36 5.36 1.68 -4.89
C LYS A 36 5.55 1.13 -6.30
N ALA A 37 4.86 0.05 -6.64
CA ALA A 37 4.87 -0.51 -7.99
C ALA A 37 4.31 0.49 -9.00
N CYS A 38 3.21 1.18 -8.69
CA CYS A 38 2.67 2.24 -9.54
C CYS A 38 3.65 3.37 -9.77
N GLN A 39 4.35 3.84 -8.73
CA GLN A 39 5.36 4.89 -8.89
C GLN A 39 6.46 4.48 -9.87
N LEU A 40 6.94 3.24 -9.77
CA LEU A 40 7.92 2.69 -10.71
C LEU A 40 7.35 2.54 -12.13
N GLN A 41 6.08 2.16 -12.26
CA GLN A 41 5.40 2.11 -13.56
C GLN A 41 5.29 3.50 -14.20
N LEU A 42 5.01 4.55 -13.41
CA LEU A 42 4.98 5.92 -13.92
C LEU A 42 6.36 6.35 -14.46
N ASP A 43 7.45 5.95 -13.80
CA ASP A 43 8.80 6.19 -14.33
C ASP A 43 9.02 5.46 -15.66
N VAL A 44 8.60 4.19 -15.77
CA VAL A 44 8.67 3.42 -17.02
C VAL A 44 7.82 4.07 -18.12
N PHE A 45 6.62 4.54 -17.80
CA PHE A 45 5.73 5.21 -18.76
C PHE A 45 6.31 6.55 -19.24
N ARG A 46 6.91 7.31 -18.34
CA ARG A 46 7.63 8.55 -18.69
C ARG A 46 8.71 8.26 -19.73
N ASP A 47 9.53 7.25 -19.49
CA ASP A 47 10.65 6.91 -20.37
C ASP A 47 10.16 6.32 -21.71
N ASP A 48 9.08 5.53 -21.68
CA ASP A 48 8.46 4.96 -22.88
C ASP A 48 7.84 6.02 -23.81
N LEU A 49 7.29 7.11 -23.27
CA LEU A 49 6.76 8.22 -24.07
C LEU A 49 7.83 8.86 -24.97
N MET A 50 9.08 8.89 -24.50
CA MET A 50 10.23 9.45 -25.24
C MET A 50 10.88 8.42 -26.18
N SER A 51 10.34 7.20 -26.23
CA SER A 51 10.92 6.06 -26.94
C SER A 51 9.87 5.43 -27.86
N GLU A 52 9.63 4.13 -27.73
CA GLU A 52 8.80 3.37 -28.66
C GLU A 52 7.29 3.47 -28.39
N MET A 53 6.85 4.11 -27.30
CA MET A 53 5.44 4.20 -26.88
C MET A 53 4.74 2.83 -26.82
N ILE A 54 5.43 1.79 -26.33
CA ILE A 54 4.87 0.42 -26.25
C ILE A 54 3.75 0.31 -25.21
N HIS A 55 3.72 1.18 -24.21
CA HIS A 55 2.68 1.26 -23.18
C HIS A 55 1.59 2.29 -23.51
N PHE A 56 1.74 3.04 -24.61
CA PHE A 56 0.81 4.06 -25.09
C PHE A 56 0.28 3.70 -26.48
N THR A 57 -0.44 2.57 -26.56
CA THR A 57 -0.85 1.98 -27.83
C THR A 57 -1.80 2.87 -28.63
N GLN A 58 -2.69 3.60 -27.96
CA GLN A 58 -3.60 4.52 -28.65
C GLN A 58 -2.83 5.76 -29.11
N LEU A 59 -1.95 6.32 -28.27
CA LEU A 59 -1.12 7.45 -28.67
C LEU A 59 -0.24 7.10 -29.88
N LYS A 60 0.47 5.97 -29.83
CA LYS A 60 1.31 5.46 -30.93
C LYS A 60 0.52 5.27 -32.23
N LYS A 61 -0.71 4.75 -32.13
CA LYS A 61 -1.57 4.49 -33.30
C LYS A 61 -2.08 5.77 -33.95
N TYR A 62 -2.51 6.75 -33.15
CA TYR A 62 -3.20 7.94 -33.65
C TYR A 62 -2.30 9.18 -33.76
N SER A 63 -1.12 9.18 -33.15
CA SER A 63 -0.17 10.29 -33.15
C SER A 63 1.27 9.79 -32.87
N PRO A 64 1.89 9.04 -33.80
CA PRO A 64 3.23 8.45 -33.60
C PRO A 64 4.35 9.51 -33.48
N ASP A 65 4.18 10.68 -34.09
CA ASP A 65 5.14 11.79 -34.06
C ASP A 65 4.69 12.92 -33.12
N ALA A 66 3.90 12.58 -32.09
CA ALA A 66 3.39 13.56 -31.14
C ALA A 66 4.54 14.26 -30.40
N ASP A 67 4.38 15.56 -30.16
CA ASP A 67 5.14 16.23 -29.11
C ASP A 67 4.58 15.76 -27.74
N VAL A 68 5.43 15.04 -27.01
CA VAL A 68 5.08 14.37 -25.74
C VAL A 68 5.55 15.14 -24.50
N GLU A 69 6.17 16.31 -24.64
CA GLU A 69 6.76 17.06 -23.51
C GLU A 69 5.72 17.36 -22.41
N GLN A 70 4.50 17.75 -22.82
CA GLN A 70 3.39 17.96 -21.90
C GLN A 70 2.91 16.67 -21.19
N PHE A 71 3.03 15.52 -21.84
CA PHE A 71 2.61 14.22 -21.29
C PHE A 71 3.64 13.69 -20.29
N VAL A 72 4.92 13.87 -20.59
CA VAL A 72 6.03 13.62 -19.65
C VAL A 72 5.85 14.47 -18.39
N SER A 73 5.65 15.78 -18.56
CA SER A 73 5.42 16.70 -17.44
C SER A 73 4.21 16.31 -16.59
N PHE A 74 3.13 15.84 -17.24
CA PHE A 74 1.96 15.33 -16.54
C PHE A 74 2.27 14.08 -15.69
N ILE A 75 3.00 13.10 -16.24
CA ILE A 75 3.37 11.88 -15.51
C ILE A 75 4.29 12.20 -14.33
N GLU A 76 5.22 13.15 -14.48
CA GLU A 76 6.08 13.59 -13.38
C GLU A 76 5.29 14.25 -12.26
N ALA A 77 4.37 15.16 -12.60
CA ALA A 77 3.46 15.77 -11.63
C ALA A 77 2.62 14.71 -10.91
N LEU A 78 2.06 13.74 -11.64
CA LEU A 78 1.30 12.64 -11.07
C LEU A 78 2.16 11.76 -10.15
N SER A 79 3.39 11.44 -10.53
CA SER A 79 4.33 10.69 -9.70
C SER A 79 4.63 11.40 -8.38
N ASN A 80 4.79 12.73 -8.42
CA ASN A 80 5.00 13.55 -7.23
C ASN A 80 3.76 13.56 -6.31
N GLU A 81 2.56 13.68 -6.87
CA GLU A 81 1.30 13.57 -6.09
C GLU A 81 1.21 12.23 -5.37
N PHE A 82 1.57 11.11 -6.02
CA PHE A 82 1.63 9.80 -5.36
C PHE A 82 2.69 9.78 -4.23
N LYS A 83 3.87 10.33 -4.46
CA LYS A 83 4.94 10.40 -3.43
C LYS A 83 4.49 11.19 -2.21
N GLU A 84 3.89 12.36 -2.41
CA GLU A 84 3.42 13.20 -1.32
C GLU A 84 2.25 12.57 -0.57
N ARG A 85 1.24 12.09 -1.31
CA ARG A 85 0.03 11.49 -0.73
C ARG A 85 0.33 10.25 0.12
N PHE A 86 1.32 9.45 -0.27
CA PHE A 86 1.68 8.20 0.40
C PHE A 86 3.00 8.28 1.17
N SER A 87 3.52 9.49 1.40
CA SER A 87 4.76 9.75 2.14
C SER A 87 4.72 9.17 3.56
N ASN A 88 3.53 9.08 4.15
CA ASN A 88 3.32 8.55 5.48
C ASN A 88 3.75 7.08 5.66
N PHE A 89 3.86 6.30 4.58
CA PHE A 89 4.36 4.93 4.67
C PHE A 89 5.82 4.82 5.12
N ALA A 90 6.59 5.92 5.03
CA ALA A 90 7.96 5.97 5.53
C ALA A 90 7.99 5.93 7.08
N PHE A 91 6.96 6.46 7.75
CA PHE A 91 6.91 6.50 9.22
C PHE A 91 6.59 5.16 9.88
N ILE A 92 6.09 4.19 9.12
CA ILE A 92 5.64 2.89 9.61
C ILE A 92 6.26 1.72 8.84
N ASP A 93 7.32 1.96 8.08
CA ASP A 93 7.89 0.95 7.19
C ASP A 93 8.38 -0.29 7.95
N ASP A 94 9.27 -0.09 8.91
CA ASP A 94 9.82 -1.18 9.72
C ASP A 94 8.73 -1.89 10.53
N LEU A 95 7.69 -1.17 10.94
CA LEU A 95 6.52 -1.76 11.59
C LEU A 95 5.77 -2.69 10.65
N LEU A 96 5.54 -2.28 9.40
CA LEU A 96 4.90 -3.13 8.38
C LEU A 96 5.77 -4.34 8.03
N VAL A 97 7.08 -4.15 7.94
CA VAL A 97 8.05 -5.24 7.74
C VAL A 97 8.01 -6.21 8.93
N MET A 98 7.99 -5.71 10.16
CA MET A 98 7.86 -6.54 11.37
C MET A 98 6.58 -7.37 11.36
N VAL A 99 5.46 -6.80 10.95
CA VAL A 99 4.21 -7.55 10.81
C VAL A 99 4.34 -8.64 9.75
N LYS A 100 5.05 -8.41 8.64
CA LYS A 100 5.23 -9.39 7.57
C LYS A 100 6.27 -10.47 7.83
N ILE A 101 7.37 -10.15 8.52
CA ILE A 101 8.50 -11.06 8.77
C ILE A 101 9.04 -10.95 10.20
N PRO A 102 8.21 -11.19 11.24
CA PRO A 102 8.57 -10.91 12.63
C PRO A 102 9.81 -11.66 13.12
N PHE A 103 10.02 -12.90 12.67
CA PHE A 103 11.16 -13.71 13.11
C PHE A 103 12.50 -13.27 12.52
N ALA A 104 12.52 -12.51 11.43
CA ALA A 104 13.73 -11.94 10.84
C ALA A 104 14.13 -10.58 11.43
N MET A 105 13.24 -9.93 12.18
CA MET A 105 13.46 -8.58 12.71
C MET A 105 14.22 -8.57 14.04
N GLU A 106 15.07 -7.56 14.24
CA GLU A 106 15.72 -7.31 15.52
C GLU A 106 14.73 -6.83 16.59
N ALA A 107 14.93 -7.27 17.83
CA ALA A 107 14.02 -6.93 18.94
C ALA A 107 14.10 -5.46 19.37
N ASN A 108 15.21 -4.78 19.07
CA ASN A 108 15.44 -3.36 19.30
C ASN A 108 15.43 -2.55 17.98
N GLY A 109 14.83 -3.09 16.92
CA GLY A 109 14.74 -2.42 15.62
C GLY A 109 13.87 -1.16 15.63
N GLN A 110 13.95 -0.38 14.55
CA GLN A 110 13.21 0.88 14.38
C GLN A 110 11.69 0.71 14.45
N TRP A 111 11.18 -0.49 14.13
CA TRP A 111 9.75 -0.84 14.26
C TRP A 111 9.19 -0.55 15.65
N LEU A 112 10.01 -0.63 16.70
CA LEU A 112 9.59 -0.42 18.08
C LEU A 112 9.30 1.07 18.36
N GLU A 113 10.08 1.97 17.76
CA GLU A 113 9.79 3.41 17.81
C GLU A 113 8.52 3.73 17.01
N GLN A 114 8.39 3.14 15.82
CA GLN A 114 7.23 3.34 14.95
C GLN A 114 5.94 2.79 15.60
N ALA A 115 6.01 1.66 16.30
CA ALA A 115 4.91 1.12 17.09
C ALA A 115 4.46 2.09 18.19
N ASN A 116 5.41 2.73 18.88
CA ASN A 116 5.12 3.69 19.93
C ASN A 116 4.52 5.00 19.37
N LEU A 117 4.85 5.39 18.12
CA LEU A 117 4.21 6.51 17.44
C LEU A 117 2.74 6.22 17.10
N VAL A 118 2.46 5.00 16.61
CA VAL A 118 1.11 4.58 16.21
C VAL A 118 0.24 4.22 17.41
N ALA A 119 0.83 3.70 18.49
CA ALA A 119 0.15 3.26 19.69
C ALA A 119 0.91 3.67 20.97
N PRO A 120 0.96 4.98 21.30
CA PRO A 120 1.73 5.50 22.45
C PRO A 120 1.23 5.01 23.81
N GLN A 121 0.00 4.47 23.87
CA GLN A 121 -0.55 3.83 25.05
C GLN A 121 0.11 2.49 25.41
N LEU A 122 0.83 1.87 24.46
CA LEU A 122 1.52 0.61 24.68
C LEU A 122 2.90 0.86 25.29
N SER A 123 3.22 0.14 26.38
CA SER A 123 4.55 0.21 26.95
C SER A 123 5.57 -0.42 26.00
N LYS A 124 6.46 0.40 25.47
CA LYS A 124 7.58 0.00 24.62
C LYS A 124 8.40 -1.16 25.21
N ALA A 125 8.76 -1.07 26.50
CA ALA A 125 9.51 -2.11 27.19
C ALA A 125 8.73 -3.44 27.27
N LYS A 126 7.42 -3.40 27.56
CA LYS A 126 6.59 -4.61 27.59
C LYS A 126 6.45 -5.23 26.20
N LEU A 127 6.22 -4.41 25.17
CA LEU A 127 6.11 -4.86 23.79
C LEU A 127 7.41 -5.53 23.32
N GLN A 128 8.54 -4.91 23.62
CA GLN A 128 9.86 -5.47 23.31
C GLN A 128 10.08 -6.83 23.97
N MET A 129 9.81 -6.96 25.28
CA MET A 129 10.02 -8.24 25.98
C MET A 129 9.07 -9.34 25.49
N GLN A 130 7.82 -9.00 25.15
CA GLN A 130 6.90 -9.95 24.53
C GLN A 130 7.39 -10.40 23.15
N PHE A 131 7.91 -9.47 22.35
CA PHE A 131 8.46 -9.78 21.04
C PHE A 131 9.70 -10.69 21.12
N VAL A 132 10.61 -10.44 22.08
CA VAL A 132 11.75 -11.33 22.35
C VAL A 132 11.27 -12.74 22.67
N ARG A 133 10.31 -12.86 23.58
CA ARG A 133 9.75 -14.16 23.97
C ARG A 133 9.12 -14.89 22.78
N MET A 134 8.35 -14.18 21.96
CA MET A 134 7.74 -14.73 20.75
C MET A 134 8.80 -15.22 19.76
N LYS A 135 9.88 -14.47 19.55
CA LYS A 135 10.97 -14.86 18.64
C LYS A 135 11.70 -16.13 19.07
N SER A 136 11.79 -16.39 20.38
CA SER A 136 12.41 -17.60 20.93
C SER A 136 11.47 -18.82 20.94
N ASP A 137 10.24 -18.68 20.44
CA ASP A 137 9.25 -19.75 20.40
C ASP A 137 9.33 -20.49 19.05
N ASP A 138 10.07 -21.60 19.04
CA ASP A 138 10.31 -22.40 17.82
C ASP A 138 9.01 -22.97 17.23
N GLU A 139 8.02 -23.30 18.07
CA GLU A 139 6.72 -23.81 17.62
C GLU A 139 5.95 -22.71 16.88
N LEU A 140 5.95 -21.49 17.42
CA LEU A 140 5.36 -20.34 16.72
C LEU A 140 6.10 -19.99 15.43
N ARG A 141 7.42 -20.14 15.39
CA ARG A 141 8.20 -19.92 14.17
C ARG A 141 7.82 -20.93 13.08
N LEU A 142 7.72 -22.22 13.43
CA LEU A 142 7.30 -23.27 12.49
C LEU A 142 5.87 -23.02 11.99
N LEU A 143 4.95 -22.62 12.88
CA LEU A 143 3.59 -22.25 12.50
C LEU A 143 3.57 -21.05 11.53
N PHE A 144 4.41 -20.05 11.76
CA PHE A 144 4.56 -18.90 10.87
C PHE A 144 5.02 -19.33 9.47
N GLU A 145 6.04 -20.19 9.41
CA GLU A 145 6.58 -20.69 8.14
C GLU A 145 5.53 -21.53 7.37
N GLN A 146 4.70 -22.30 8.08
CA GLN A 146 3.60 -23.08 7.49
C GLN A 146 2.42 -22.21 7.01
N THR A 147 2.09 -21.13 7.72
CA THR A 147 0.94 -20.25 7.42
C THR A 147 1.27 -19.09 6.49
N ARG A 148 2.53 -18.97 6.04
CA ARG A 148 3.02 -17.88 5.17
C ARG A 148 2.22 -17.72 3.88
N ASN A 149 1.59 -18.80 3.40
CA ASN A 149 0.87 -18.81 2.13
C ASN A 149 -0.61 -18.38 2.25
N GLU A 150 -1.18 -18.32 3.46
CA GLU A 150 -2.63 -18.11 3.63
C GLU A 150 -3.01 -16.66 3.97
N SER A 151 -2.14 -15.93 4.69
CA SER A 151 -2.16 -14.47 4.93
C SER A 151 -1.44 -14.15 6.24
N THR A 152 -0.65 -13.07 6.27
CA THR A 152 -0.04 -12.53 7.51
C THR A 152 -1.10 -12.30 8.61
N ALA A 153 -2.32 -11.91 8.25
CA ALA A 153 -3.41 -11.70 9.20
C ALA A 153 -3.83 -12.99 9.92
N THR A 154 -3.85 -14.13 9.22
CA THR A 154 -4.23 -15.44 9.78
C THR A 154 -3.27 -15.87 10.87
N PHE A 155 -1.97 -15.70 10.64
CA PHE A 155 -0.94 -15.99 11.62
C PHE A 155 -1.12 -15.16 12.91
N TRP A 156 -1.21 -13.82 12.77
CA TRP A 156 -1.37 -12.94 13.94
C TRP A 156 -2.68 -13.20 14.70
N MET A 157 -3.76 -13.53 13.98
CA MET A 157 -5.02 -13.96 14.61
C MET A 157 -4.86 -15.25 15.42
N ASN A 158 -4.12 -16.23 14.91
CA ASN A 158 -3.88 -17.50 15.61
C ASN A 158 -3.00 -17.31 16.85
N ILE A 159 -1.95 -16.47 16.78
CA ILE A 159 -1.16 -16.10 17.96
C ILE A 159 -2.03 -15.44 19.04
N LEU A 160 -2.88 -14.50 18.65
CA LEU A 160 -3.74 -13.78 19.60
C LEU A 160 -4.81 -14.68 20.22
N LYS A 161 -5.16 -15.79 19.55
CA LYS A 161 -6.07 -16.82 20.07
C LYS A 161 -5.39 -17.84 21.00
N THR A 162 -4.07 -18.03 20.92
CA THR A 162 -3.30 -19.00 21.72
C THR A 162 -2.71 -18.38 23.00
N LYS A 163 -1.68 -19.01 23.59
CA LYS A 163 -1.09 -18.81 24.94
C LYS A 163 -0.78 -17.37 25.38
N TYR A 164 -0.81 -16.38 24.48
CA TYR A 164 -0.47 -14.97 24.74
C TYR A 164 -1.70 -14.04 24.86
N ARG A 165 -2.91 -14.61 24.98
CA ARG A 165 -4.18 -13.89 25.15
C ARG A 165 -4.18 -12.97 26.37
N SER A 166 -3.83 -11.71 26.16
CA SER A 166 -3.87 -10.65 27.16
C SER A 166 -5.13 -9.81 26.93
N SER A 167 -6.26 -10.21 27.52
CA SER A 167 -7.51 -9.41 27.63
C SER A 167 -8.06 -8.75 26.33
N LEU A 168 -7.61 -9.15 25.15
CA LEU A 168 -8.05 -8.59 23.87
C LEU A 168 -9.34 -9.30 23.44
N THR A 169 -10.44 -8.55 23.37
CA THR A 169 -11.73 -9.01 22.85
C THR A 169 -11.67 -9.13 21.32
N ASN A 170 -12.61 -9.88 20.73
CA ASN A 170 -12.72 -10.00 19.27
C ASN A 170 -12.86 -8.63 18.58
N ALA A 171 -13.44 -7.64 19.25
CA ALA A 171 -13.53 -6.26 18.77
C ALA A 171 -12.15 -5.59 18.66
N HIS A 172 -11.26 -5.76 19.64
CA HIS A 172 -9.89 -5.22 19.52
C HIS A 172 -9.12 -5.89 18.37
N LEU A 173 -9.33 -7.20 18.17
CA LEU A 173 -8.72 -7.95 17.08
C LEU A 173 -9.23 -7.48 15.71
N GLU A 174 -10.54 -7.24 15.59
CA GLU A 174 -11.17 -6.68 14.40
C GLU A 174 -10.65 -5.27 14.09
N HIS A 175 -10.49 -4.41 15.09
CA HIS A 175 -9.93 -3.06 14.90
C HIS A 175 -8.47 -3.09 14.43
N CYS A 176 -7.62 -3.98 14.96
CA CYS A 176 -6.25 -4.16 14.47
C CYS A 176 -6.23 -4.68 13.03
N LEU A 177 -7.14 -5.60 12.68
CA LEU A 177 -7.30 -6.10 11.31
C LEU A 177 -7.85 -5.04 10.36
N ARG A 178 -8.66 -4.10 10.85
CA ARG A 178 -9.19 -2.95 10.11
C ARG A 178 -8.15 -1.85 9.91
N ILE A 179 -7.15 -1.74 10.79
CA ILE A 179 -5.94 -0.95 10.52
C ILE A 179 -5.13 -1.63 9.40
N CYS A 180 -5.07 -2.96 9.40
CA CYS A 180 -4.44 -3.71 8.32
C CYS A 180 -5.25 -3.67 7.02
N THR A 181 -6.57 -3.51 7.04
CA THR A 181 -7.42 -3.56 5.83
C THR A 181 -8.20 -2.26 5.68
N THR A 182 -7.85 -1.44 4.69
CA THR A 182 -8.61 -0.22 4.44
C THR A 182 -9.97 -0.59 3.85
N SER A 183 -11.05 -0.47 4.63
CA SER A 183 -12.40 -0.47 4.07
C SER A 183 -12.68 0.90 3.43
N TYR A 184 -12.05 1.18 2.29
CA TYR A 184 -12.40 2.37 1.51
C TYR A 184 -13.79 2.15 0.91
N THR A 185 -14.79 2.81 1.49
CA THR A 185 -16.10 2.98 0.89
C THR A 185 -16.15 4.40 0.34
N PRO A 186 -15.93 4.60 -0.97
CA PRO A 186 -15.97 5.93 -1.55
C PRO A 186 -17.32 6.59 -1.25
N ASN A 187 -17.30 7.73 -0.56
CA ASN A 187 -18.51 8.54 -0.39
C ASN A 187 -18.77 9.30 -1.69
N PHE A 188 -19.33 8.61 -2.67
CA PHE A 188 -19.61 9.16 -4.00
C PHE A 188 -20.46 10.44 -3.94
N LYS A 189 -21.35 10.56 -2.95
CA LYS A 189 -22.17 11.77 -2.75
C LYS A 189 -21.30 12.98 -2.38
N GLN A 190 -20.37 12.80 -1.45
CA GLN A 190 -19.49 13.88 -1.02
C GLN A 190 -18.48 14.25 -2.10
N ILE A 191 -17.95 13.27 -2.86
CA ILE A 191 -17.05 13.50 -4.00
C ILE A 191 -17.78 14.23 -5.13
N ALA A 192 -19.05 13.92 -5.39
CA ALA A 192 -19.87 14.62 -6.38
C ALA A 192 -20.22 16.06 -5.94
N LEU A 193 -20.34 16.30 -4.63
CA LEU A 193 -20.62 17.62 -4.07
C LEU A 193 -19.39 18.53 -3.99
N THR A 194 -18.19 17.97 -3.74
CA THR A 194 -16.94 18.74 -3.68
C THR A 194 -16.30 18.97 -5.04
N LYS A 195 -16.64 18.18 -6.05
CA LYS A 195 -16.23 18.46 -7.43
C LYS A 195 -17.15 19.52 -8.04
N LYS A 196 -16.65 20.75 -8.18
CA LYS A 196 -17.06 21.59 -9.31
C LYS A 196 -16.83 20.75 -10.57
N CYS A 197 -17.90 20.38 -11.26
CA CYS A 197 -17.80 19.87 -12.62
C CYS A 197 -17.11 20.94 -13.45
N ASN A 198 -15.81 20.77 -13.72
CA ASN A 198 -15.19 21.47 -14.84
C ASN A 198 -15.73 20.78 -16.09
N PHE A 199 -16.87 21.26 -16.57
CA PHE A 199 -17.30 21.02 -17.93
C PHE A 199 -16.30 21.72 -18.84
N SER A 200 -15.48 20.96 -19.55
CA SER A 200 -14.76 21.50 -20.71
C SER A 200 -15.79 21.69 -21.82
N HIS A 201 -16.00 22.93 -22.22
CA HIS A 201 -16.55 23.29 -23.52
C HIS A 201 -15.57 22.91 -24.65
#